data_AF-A0A2X0J673-F1
#
_entry.id   AF-A0A2X0J673-F1
#
_cell.length_a   1.000
_cell.length_b   1.000
_cell.length_c   1.000
_cell.angle_alpha   90.00
_cell.angle_beta   90.00
_cell.angle_gamma   90.00
#
_symmetry.space_group_name_H-M   'P 1'
#
loop_
_entity.id
_entity.type
_entity.pdbx_description
1 polymer ?
#
loop_
_entity_poly.entity_id
_entity_poly.type
_entity_poly.pdbx_seq_one_letter_code
_entity_poly.pdbx_strand_id
1 'polypeptide(L)' 'MKYRYWCGECGYKTPWADEPAGRLAQLRHYARWHAGVVPGGHRERRHRWSDVGQGCLVLLCLALLLLAALVLAWLSGH' A
#
# COMPACT_ATOMS: atom_id res chain seq x y z
N MET A 1 -6.17 7.49 -3.20
CA MET A 1 -4.78 6.95 -3.23
C MET A 1 -3.79 8.10 -3.14
N LYS A 2 -2.61 7.89 -2.57
CA LYS A 2 -1.55 8.91 -2.51
C LYS A 2 -0.30 8.39 -3.23
N TYR A 3 0.44 9.31 -3.83
CA TYR A 3 1.58 9.05 -4.68
C TYR A 3 2.76 9.93 -4.30
N ARG A 4 3.96 9.41 -4.54
CA ARG A 4 5.21 10.12 -4.36
C ARG A 4 6.06 9.90 -5.60
N TYR A 5 6.59 10.97 -6.15
CA TYR A 5 7.40 10.96 -7.36
C TYR A 5 8.85 11.22 -6.99
N TRP A 6 9.75 10.45 -7.60
CA TRP A 6 11.19 10.57 -7.44
C TRP A 6 11.79 11.28 -8.64
N CYS A 7 12.76 12.16 -8.39
CA CYS A 7 13.59 12.68 -9.46
C CYS A 7 14.51 11.56 -9.99
N GLY A 8 14.75 11.54 -11.30
CA GLY A 8 15.69 10.60 -11.93
C GLY A 8 17.14 11.08 -11.83
N GLU A 9 17.32 12.39 -11.73
CA GLU A 9 18.65 13.03 -11.79
C GLU A 9 19.24 13.30 -10.40
N CYS A 10 18.41 13.36 -9.36
CA CYS A 10 18.86 13.64 -8.00
C CYS A 10 18.00 12.94 -6.94
N GLY A 11 18.40 13.05 -5.67
CA GLY A 11 17.70 12.43 -4.53
C GLY A 11 16.37 13.08 -4.13
N TYR A 12 15.86 14.05 -4.89
CA TYR A 12 14.62 14.76 -4.56
C TYR A 12 13.38 13.84 -4.69
N LYS A 13 12.46 14.00 -3.74
CA LYS A 13 11.18 13.27 -3.70
C LYS A 13 10.05 14.23 -3.38
N THR A 14 8.92 14.10 -4.07
CA THR A 14 7.74 14.91 -3.75
C THR A 14 7.11 14.48 -2.43
N PRO A 15 6.37 15.37 -1.75
CA PRO A 15 5.43 14.96 -0.71
C PRO A 15 4.41 13.94 -1.24
N TRP A 16 3.77 13.20 -0.33
CA TRP A 16 2.66 12.33 -0.69
C TRP A 16 1.45 13.17 -1.10
N ALA A 17 1.04 13.07 -2.36
CA ALA A 17 -0.07 13.84 -2.91
C ALA A 17 -0.98 12.95 -3.75
N ASP A 18 -2.12 13.47 -4.20
CA ASP A 18 -2.84 12.88 -5.33
C ASP A 18 -1.95 12.92 -6.60
N GLU A 19 -2.34 12.15 -7.62
CA GLU A 19 -1.51 11.96 -8.81
C GLU A 19 -1.27 13.27 -9.58
N PRO A 20 -2.30 14.08 -9.88
CA PRO A 20 -2.10 15.37 -10.54
C PRO A 20 -1.15 16.30 -9.77
N ALA A 21 -1.36 16.47 -8.46
CA ALA A 21 -0.52 17.34 -7.65
C ALA A 21 0.92 16.85 -7.54
N GLY A 22 1.13 15.53 -7.36
CA GLY A 22 2.46 14.93 -7.31
C GLY A 22 3.22 15.07 -8.63
N ARG A 23 2.54 14.83 -9.77
CA ARG A 23 3.11 15.01 -11.11
C ARG A 23 3.49 16.46 -11.35
N LEU A 24 2.61 17.41 -11.01
CA LEU A 24 2.89 18.84 -11.16
C LEU A 24 4.08 19.29 -10.31
N ALA A 25 4.20 18.77 -9.08
CA ALA A 25 5.34 19.05 -8.21
C ALA A 25 6.66 18.51 -8.79
N GLN A 26 6.65 17.33 -9.42
CA GLN A 26 7.81 16.77 -10.11
C GLN A 26 8.20 17.63 -11.33
N LEU A 27 7.24 18.02 -12.16
CA LEU A 27 7.48 18.90 -13.32
C LEU A 27 8.08 20.25 -12.89
N ARG A 28 7.53 20.87 -11.84
CA ARG A 28 8.07 22.13 -11.28
C ARG A 28 9.47 21.95 -10.71
N HIS A 29 9.81 20.78 -10.21
CA HIS A 29 11.17 20.49 -9.78
C HIS A 29 12.13 20.40 -10.98
N TYR A 30 11.79 19.62 -12.01
CA TYR A 30 12.59 19.54 -13.24
C TYR A 30 12.77 20.90 -13.92
N ALA A 31 11.70 21.69 -14.04
CA ALA A 31 11.78 23.02 -14.65
C ALA A 31 12.74 23.97 -13.90
N ARG A 32 12.94 23.77 -12.60
CA ARG A 32 13.81 24.63 -11.77
C ARG A 32 15.24 24.15 -11.68
N TRP A 33 15.44 22.84 -11.60
CA TRP A 33 16.74 22.25 -11.25
C TRP A 33 17.37 21.42 -12.38
N HIS A 34 16.57 21.03 -13.37
CA HIS A 34 16.96 20.17 -14.50
C HIS A 34 16.37 20.72 -15.80
N ALA A 35 16.61 21.99 -16.08
CA ALA A 35 16.09 22.66 -17.27
C ALA A 35 16.60 21.97 -18.55
N GLY A 36 15.68 21.67 -19.49
CA GLY A 36 16.00 20.97 -20.73
C GLY A 36 16.14 19.44 -20.59
N VAL A 37 16.10 18.89 -19.38
CA VAL A 37 16.08 17.44 -19.16
C VAL A 37 14.64 16.95 -19.15
N VAL A 38 14.37 15.88 -19.92
CA VAL A 38 13.07 15.24 -19.95
C VAL A 38 12.80 14.60 -18.58
N PRO A 39 11.65 14.87 -17.94
CA PRO A 39 11.33 14.30 -16.64
C PRO A 39 11.36 12.76 -16.63
N GLY A 40 12.35 12.19 -15.95
CA GLY A 40 12.46 10.76 -15.64
C GLY A 40 12.20 10.45 -14.16
N GLY A 41 12.50 9.22 -13.76
CA GLY A 41 12.38 8.72 -12.39
C GLY A 41 11.24 7.71 -12.21
N HIS A 42 10.95 7.35 -10.96
CA HIS A 42 9.93 6.36 -10.62
C HIS A 42 8.88 6.93 -9.66
N ARG A 43 7.74 6.24 -9.57
CA ARG A 43 6.59 6.65 -8.76
C ARG A 43 6.26 5.55 -7.76
N GLU A 44 6.11 5.97 -6.51
CA GLU A 44 5.54 5.12 -5.46
C GLU A 44 4.04 5.34 -5.35
N ARG A 45 3.30 4.26 -5.14
CA ARG A 45 1.91 4.31 -4.70
C ARG A 45 1.85 3.93 -3.23
N ARG A 46 1.26 4.81 -2.42
CA ARG A 46 0.88 4.44 -1.06
C ARG A 46 -0.36 3.56 -1.16
N HIS A 47 -0.16 2.25 -1.10
CA HIS A 47 -1.23 1.35 -0.72
C HIS A 47 -1.58 1.63 0.73
N ARG A 48 -2.81 2.07 0.99
CA ARG A 48 -3.41 1.83 2.30
C ARG A 48 -3.60 0.33 2.32
N TRP A 49 -2.92 -0.36 3.23
CA TRP A 49 -3.27 -1.74 3.57
C TRP A 49 -4.71 -1.66 4.12
N SER A 50 -5.68 -1.87 3.24
CA SER A 50 -7.05 -2.12 3.64
C SER A 50 -7.14 -3.62 3.87
N ASP A 51 -7.17 -4.04 5.12
CA ASP A 51 -7.94 -5.18 5.64
C ASP A 51 -7.75 -6.59 5.02
N VAL A 52 -6.80 -6.82 4.11
CA VAL A 52 -6.58 -8.15 3.50
C VAL A 52 -6.21 -9.22 4.55
N GLY A 53 -5.63 -8.83 5.68
CA GLY A 53 -5.34 -9.75 6.79
C GLY A 53 -6.52 -10.03 7.73
N GLN A 54 -7.47 -9.10 7.83
CA GLN A 54 -8.51 -9.17 8.87
C GLN A 54 -9.57 -10.22 8.54
N GLY A 55 -9.95 -10.36 7.26
CA GLY A 55 -10.89 -11.41 6.83
C GLY A 55 -10.33 -12.83 6.97
N CYS A 56 -9.06 -13.04 6.63
CA CYS A 56 -8.42 -14.37 6.75
C CYS A 56 -8.28 -14.79 8.21
N LEU A 57 -7.89 -13.87 9.10
CA LEU A 57 -7.79 -14.15 10.54
C LEU A 57 -9.14 -14.50 11.15
N VAL A 58 -10.21 -13.79 10.79
CA VAL A 58 -11.57 -14.08 11.26
C VAL A 58 -12.03 -15.46 10.79
N LEU A 59 -11.79 -15.81 9.52
CA LEU A 59 -12.14 -17.14 8.99
C LEU A 59 -11.34 -18.27 9.67
N LEU A 60 -10.05 -18.06 9.93
CA LEU A 60 -9.21 -19.03 10.62
C LEU A 60 -9.69 -19.25 12.07
N CYS A 61 -10.00 -18.17 12.79
CA CYS A 61 -10.55 -18.25 14.14
C CYS A 61 -11.90 -18.99 14.18
N LEU A 62 -12.80 -18.71 13.23
CA LEU A 62 -14.08 -19.42 13.13
C LEU A 62 -13.90 -20.91 12.84
N ALA A 63 -12.99 -21.27 11.93
CA ALA A 63 -12.69 -22.66 11.62
C ALA A 63 -12.14 -23.42 12.84
N LEU A 64 -11.21 -22.81 13.58
CA LEU A 64 -10.65 -23.41 14.80
C LEU A 64 -11.70 -23.58 15.90
N LEU A 65 -12.60 -22.60 16.09
CA LEU A 65 -13.70 -22.70 17.05
C LEU A 65 -14.68 -23.83 16.70
N LEU A 66 -15.02 -23.98 15.42
CA LEU A 66 -15.89 -25.05 14.95
C LEU A 66 -15.24 -26.43 15.15
N LEU A 67 -13.95 -26.56 14.82
CA LEU A 67 -13.20 -27.80 15.07
C LEU A 67 -13.15 -28.16 16.55
N ALA A 68 -12.87 -27.18 17.42
CA ALA A 68 -12.85 -27.40 18.87
C ALA A 68 -14.23 -27.85 19.39
N ALA A 69 -15.31 -27.21 18.93
CA ALA A 69 -16.68 -27.59 19.31
C ALA A 69 -17.02 -29.02 18.86
N LEU A 70 -16.61 -29.43 17.65
CA LEU A 70 -16.81 -30.79 17.15
C LEU A 70 -16.05 -31.83 17.98
N VAL A 71 -14.79 -31.54 18.32
CA VAL A 71 -13.97 -32.42 19.15
C VAL A 71 -14.59 -32.57 20.55
N LEU A 72 -15.02 -31.47 21.17
CA LEU A 72 -15.68 -31.50 22.47
C LEU A 72 -16.99 -32.30 22.42
N ALA A 73 -17.81 -32.09 21.40
CA ALA A 73 -19.05 -32.84 21.22
C ALA A 73 -18.82 -34.34 21.06
N TRP A 74 -17.77 -34.73 20.31
CA TRP A 74 -17.39 -36.13 20.14
C TRP A 74 -16.92 -36.78 21.46
N LEU A 75 -16.11 -36.06 22.25
CA LEU A 75 -15.66 -36.52 23.57
C LEU A 75 -16.77 -36.58 24.62
N SER A 76 -17.84 -35.81 24.44
CA SER A 76 -19.00 -35.79 25.36
C SER A 76 -20.02 -36.89 25.04
N GLY A 77 -19.96 -37.44 23.82
CA GLY A 77 -20.89 -38.46 23.31
C GLY A 77 -20.37 -39.90 23.37
N HIS A 78 -19.12 -40.10 23.81
CA HIS A 78 -18.50 -41.39 24.11
C HIS A 78 -18.23 -41.51 25.60
#